data_AF-A0A937VM80-F1
#
_entry.id   AF-A0A937VM80-F1
#
_cell.length_a   1.000
_cell.length_b   1.000
_cell.length_c   1.000
_cell.angle_alpha   90.00
_cell.angle_beta   90.00
_cell.angle_gamma   90.00
#
_symmetry.space_group_name_H-M   'P 1'
#
loop_
_entity.id
_entity.type
_entity.pdbx_description
1 polymer ?
#
loop_
_entity_poly.entity_id
_entity_poly.type
_entity_poly.pdbx_seq_one_letter_code
_entity_poly.pdbx_strand_id
1 'polypeptide(L)'
;METRYRLPLTPTPGNTRTHDFEVRGDIAIEAKGSPSRIINPDGTFTELDRPAMERSDTRKKAFENARTYRQRNPTGLFFIVSNAIPSDLVGYRNRDVTAIFDVNKVDRLEAMMAEIQSRVDLKALRKQRGWTSS
;
A
#
# COMPACT_ATOMS: atom_id res chain seq x y z
N MET A 1 -13.91 8.22 19.01
CA MET A 1 -12.51 8.61 18.70
C MET A 1 -12.12 7.91 17.41
N GLU A 2 -11.65 8.66 16.41
CA GLU A 2 -11.15 8.09 15.16
C GLU A 2 -9.68 7.69 15.38
N THR A 3 -9.39 6.39 15.34
CA THR A 3 -8.00 5.91 15.45
C THR A 3 -7.26 6.23 14.16
N ARG A 4 -6.24 7.09 14.23
CA ARG A 4 -5.42 7.48 13.07
C ARG A 4 -4.08 6.76 13.09
N TYR A 5 -3.85 5.93 12.09
CA TYR A 5 -2.55 5.30 11.86
C TYR A 5 -1.68 6.21 10.99
N ARG A 6 -0.51 6.63 11.50
CA ARG A 6 0.44 7.50 10.77
C ARG A 6 1.73 6.76 10.45
N LEU A 7 1.94 6.40 9.19
CA LEU A 7 3.25 5.92 8.72
C LEU A 7 4.13 7.11 8.31
N PRO A 8 5.42 7.14 8.70
CA PRO A 8 6.37 8.08 8.12
C PRO A 8 6.67 7.61 6.69
N LEU A 9 5.88 8.07 5.72
CA LEU A 9 6.04 7.74 4.31
C LEU A 9 6.92 8.78 3.63
N THR A 10 7.84 8.33 2.77
CA THR A 10 8.53 9.16 1.79
C THR A 10 8.06 8.73 0.40
N PRO A 11 7.64 9.64 -0.48
CA PRO A 11 7.39 9.30 -1.87
C PRO A 11 8.64 8.71 -2.52
N THR A 12 8.50 7.63 -3.28
CA THR A 12 9.64 7.00 -3.97
C THR A 12 10.29 8.01 -4.93
N PRO A 13 11.62 8.27 -4.83
CA PRO A 13 12.27 9.26 -5.67
C PRO A 13 12.32 8.87 -7.16
N GLY A 14 12.14 9.86 -8.03
CA GLY A 14 12.44 9.78 -9.47
C GLY A 14 11.61 8.76 -10.27
N ASN A 15 12.12 8.36 -11.45
CA ASN A 15 11.46 7.43 -12.39
C ASN A 15 11.44 5.95 -11.92
N THR A 16 11.77 5.67 -10.66
CA THR A 16 11.75 4.31 -10.10
C THR A 16 10.30 3.91 -9.76
N ARG A 17 9.56 3.46 -10.79
CA ARG A 17 8.09 3.25 -10.77
C ARG A 17 7.61 1.96 -10.09
N THR A 18 8.44 1.30 -9.28
CA THR A 18 8.03 0.01 -8.71
C THR A 18 7.11 0.17 -7.50
N HIS A 19 7.06 1.32 -6.85
CA HIS A 19 6.15 1.56 -5.73
C HIS A 19 5.91 3.04 -5.50
N ASP A 20 4.81 3.38 -4.83
CA ASP A 20 4.41 4.76 -4.57
C ASP A 20 5.16 5.39 -3.37
N PHE A 21 5.37 4.63 -2.30
CA PHE A 21 5.97 5.15 -1.05
C PHE A 21 6.93 4.18 -0.37
N GLU A 22 7.90 4.74 0.35
CA GLU A 22 8.78 4.01 1.26
C GLU A 22 8.49 4.38 2.72
N VAL A 23 8.43 3.39 3.60
CA VAL A 23 8.56 3.63 5.05
C VAL A 23 10.04 3.83 5.37
N ARG A 24 10.90 2.95 4.84
CA ARG A 24 12.37 2.96 4.88
C ARG A 24 12.84 2.35 3.55
N GLY A 25 14.10 2.52 3.16
CA GLY A 25 14.58 2.06 1.83
C GLY A 25 14.42 0.55 1.56
N ASP A 26 14.16 -0.26 2.58
CA ASP A 26 13.87 -1.69 2.52
C ASP A 26 12.39 -2.06 2.80
N ILE A 27 11.49 -1.08 2.89
CA ILE A 27 10.06 -1.28 3.13
C ILE A 27 9.25 -0.39 2.17
N ALA A 28 8.75 -1.01 1.12
CA ALA A 28 7.94 -0.39 0.07
C ALA A 28 6.43 -0.58 0.28
N ILE A 29 5.67 0.45 -0.06
CA ILE A 29 4.20 0.49 -0.10
C ILE A 29 3.75 0.86 -1.50
N GLU A 30 2.98 -0.01 -2.13
CA GLU A 30 2.28 0.22 -3.40
C GLU A 30 0.79 0.44 -3.11
N ALA A 31 0.28 1.63 -3.43
CA ALA A 31 -1.11 2.00 -3.19
C ALA A 31 -1.93 1.79 -4.46
N LYS A 32 -2.86 0.84 -4.41
CA LYS A 32 -3.85 0.61 -5.47
C LYS A 32 -5.22 1.02 -4.99
N GLY A 33 -5.60 2.25 -5.29
CA GLY A 33 -6.95 2.75 -5.11
C GLY A 33 -7.61 3.02 -6.45
N SER A 34 -8.93 2.90 -6.49
CA SER A 34 -9.74 3.63 -7.46
C SER A 34 -11.11 3.88 -6.84
N PRO A 35 -11.80 4.94 -7.28
CA PRO A 35 -13.21 5.05 -6.93
C PRO A 35 -13.96 3.87 -7.55
N SER A 36 -15.05 3.46 -6.91
CA SER A 36 -16.02 2.52 -7.49
C SER A 36 -16.97 3.21 -8.47
N ARG A 37 -16.96 4.55 -8.54
CA ARG A 37 -17.79 5.36 -9.45
C ARG A 37 -17.12 6.68 -9.82
N ILE A 38 -17.44 7.21 -11.00
CA ILE A 38 -16.99 8.54 -11.48
C ILE A 38 -18.19 9.48 -11.46
N ILE A 39 -17.97 10.74 -11.02
CA ILE A 39 -18.94 11.82 -11.19
C ILE A 39 -18.73 12.42 -12.58
N ASN A 40 -19.77 12.35 -13.41
CA ASN A 40 -19.77 12.92 -14.75
C ASN A 40 -19.93 14.46 -14.67
N PRO A 41 -19.54 15.22 -15.72
CA PRO A 41 -19.69 16.68 -15.74
C PRO A 41 -21.13 17.19 -15.55
N ASP A 42 -22.12 16.37 -15.90
CA ASP A 42 -23.55 16.65 -15.72
C ASP A 42 -24.08 16.32 -14.30
N GLY A 43 -23.20 15.88 -13.40
CA GLY A 43 -23.52 15.51 -12.02
C GLY A 43 -24.05 14.09 -11.84
N THR A 44 -24.20 13.31 -12.91
CA THR A 44 -24.57 11.88 -12.83
C THR A 44 -23.38 11.00 -12.43
N PHE A 45 -23.64 9.73 -12.09
CA PHE A 45 -22.58 8.77 -11.74
C PHE A 45 -22.44 7.67 -12.79
N THR A 46 -21.20 7.31 -13.10
CA THR A 46 -20.85 6.09 -13.84
C THR A 46 -20.21 5.11 -12.87
N GLU A 47 -20.86 3.98 -12.59
CA GLU A 47 -20.27 2.90 -11.80
C GLU A 47 -19.09 2.28 -12.57
N LEU A 48 -18.02 1.97 -11.86
CA LEU A 48 -16.86 1.26 -12.35
C LEU A 48 -16.94 -0.17 -11.83
N ASP A 49 -17.23 -1.12 -12.73
CA ASP A 49 -17.51 -2.52 -12.39
C ASP A 49 -16.38 -3.22 -11.60
N ARG A 50 -15.15 -2.70 -11.66
CA ARG A 50 -13.97 -3.31 -11.05
C ARG A 50 -13.06 -2.23 -10.47
N PRO A 51 -13.15 -1.92 -9.18
CA PRO A 51 -12.24 -0.97 -8.55
C PRO A 51 -10.87 -1.61 -8.23
N ALA A 52 -9.81 -0.82 -8.37
CA ALA A 52 -8.45 -1.12 -7.94
C ALA A 52 -7.97 -2.55 -8.29
N MET A 53 -7.77 -3.42 -7.30
CA MET A 53 -7.21 -4.77 -7.46
C MET A 53 -8.19 -5.79 -8.06
N GLU A 54 -9.47 -5.42 -8.21
CA GLU A 54 -10.45 -6.16 -9.02
C GLU A 54 -10.10 -6.10 -10.52
N ARG A 55 -9.36 -5.07 -10.96
CA ARG A 55 -8.90 -4.98 -12.35
C ARG A 55 -7.63 -5.79 -12.56
N SER A 56 -7.65 -6.65 -13.57
CA SER A 56 -6.55 -7.57 -13.85
C SER A 56 -5.26 -6.86 -14.28
N ASP A 57 -5.35 -5.73 -14.98
CA ASP A 57 -4.20 -4.89 -15.36
C ASP A 57 -3.52 -4.26 -14.14
N THR A 58 -4.32 -3.76 -13.20
CA THR A 58 -3.86 -3.13 -11.96
C THR A 58 -3.18 -4.15 -11.07
N ARG A 59 -3.80 -5.34 -10.93
CA ARG A 59 -3.23 -6.48 -10.23
C ARG A 59 -1.90 -6.91 -10.84
N LYS A 60 -1.86 -7.15 -12.15
CA LYS A 60 -0.63 -7.55 -12.88
C LYS A 60 0.49 -6.53 -12.67
N LYS A 61 0.18 -5.24 -12.78
CA LYS A 61 1.15 -4.16 -12.58
C LYS A 61 1.71 -4.15 -11.16
N ALA A 62 0.85 -4.24 -10.13
CA ALA A 62 1.30 -4.25 -8.74
C ALA A 62 2.22 -5.46 -8.43
N PHE A 63 1.92 -6.63 -9.00
CA PHE A 63 2.74 -7.82 -8.81
C PHE A 63 4.08 -7.77 -9.55
N GLU A 64 4.10 -7.25 -10.78
CA GLU A 64 5.34 -7.05 -11.53
C GLU A 64 6.26 -6.02 -10.84
N ASN A 65 5.64 -4.98 -10.27
CA ASN A 65 6.29 -3.99 -9.43
C ASN A 65 6.94 -4.63 -8.19
N ALA A 66 6.20 -5.48 -7.47
CA ALA A 66 6.72 -6.23 -6.33
C ALA A 66 7.91 -7.14 -6.72
N ARG A 67 7.78 -7.88 -7.81
CA ARG A 67 8.84 -8.74 -8.35
C ARG A 67 10.10 -7.94 -8.69
N THR A 68 9.95 -6.84 -9.42
CA THR A 68 11.07 -5.97 -9.81
C THR A 68 11.74 -5.35 -8.59
N TYR A 69 10.97 -4.92 -7.59
CA TYR A 69 11.51 -4.43 -6.33
C TYR A 69 12.32 -5.51 -5.61
N ARG A 70 11.80 -6.73 -5.48
CA ARG A 70 12.45 -7.83 -4.75
C ARG A 70 13.68 -8.40 -5.45
N GLN A 71 13.75 -8.31 -6.78
CA GLN A 71 14.98 -8.59 -7.50
C GLN A 71 16.14 -7.66 -7.09
N ARG A 72 15.83 -6.38 -6.84
CA ARG A 72 16.82 -5.38 -6.40
C ARG A 72 17.03 -5.38 -4.89
N ASN A 73 16.00 -5.79 -4.14
CA ASN A 73 15.97 -5.82 -2.68
C ASN A 73 15.54 -7.22 -2.17
N PRO A 74 16.42 -8.23 -2.21
CA PRO A 74 16.05 -9.63 -1.92
C PRO A 74 15.50 -9.87 -0.50
N THR A 75 15.79 -8.98 0.45
CA THR A 75 15.30 -9.01 1.83
C THR A 75 14.27 -7.92 2.14
N GLY A 76 14.02 -7.00 1.20
CA GLY A 76 13.09 -5.88 1.38
C GLY A 76 11.63 -6.34 1.44
N LEU A 77 10.80 -5.59 2.15
CA LEU A 77 9.37 -5.84 2.25
C LEU A 77 8.61 -5.03 1.21
N PHE A 78 7.61 -5.65 0.60
CA PHE A 78 6.75 -5.00 -0.39
C PHE A 78 5.29 -5.24 -0.03
N PHE A 79 4.62 -4.19 0.41
CA PHE A 79 3.22 -4.22 0.77
C PHE A 79 2.37 -3.59 -0.33
N ILE A 80 1.25 -4.23 -0.66
CA ILE A 80 0.22 -3.61 -1.50
C ILE A 80 -0.93 -3.21 -0.59
N VAL A 81 -1.38 -1.96 -0.68
CA VAL A 81 -2.54 -1.47 0.06
C VAL A 81 -3.64 -1.08 -0.91
N SER A 82 -4.88 -1.45 -0.62
CA SER A 82 -6.02 -1.15 -1.50
C SER A 82 -7.31 -0.99 -0.72
N ASN A 83 -8.22 -0.18 -1.26
CA ASN A 83 -9.60 -0.05 -0.77
C ASN A 83 -10.56 -1.07 -1.43
N ALA A 84 -10.09 -1.88 -2.38
CA ALA A 84 -10.89 -2.93 -3.01
C ALA A 84 -10.01 -4.13 -3.29
N ILE A 85 -10.16 -5.16 -2.46
CA ILE A 85 -9.40 -6.40 -2.54
C ILE A 85 -10.34 -7.54 -2.93
N PRO A 86 -10.06 -8.22 -4.05
CA PRO A 86 -10.82 -9.39 -4.47
C PRO A 86 -10.60 -10.55 -3.49
N SER A 87 -11.60 -11.41 -3.32
CA SER A 87 -11.60 -12.47 -2.30
C SER A 87 -10.39 -13.42 -2.38
N ASP A 88 -9.86 -13.66 -3.59
CA ASP A 88 -8.68 -14.49 -3.83
C ASP A 88 -7.36 -13.86 -3.34
N LEU A 89 -7.36 -12.54 -3.08
CA LEU A 89 -6.19 -11.81 -2.57
C LEU A 89 -6.26 -11.51 -1.07
N VAL A 90 -7.34 -11.89 -0.38
CA VAL A 90 -7.46 -11.70 1.07
C VAL A 90 -6.43 -12.56 1.81
N GLY A 91 -5.54 -11.92 2.56
CA GLY A 91 -4.44 -12.61 3.25
C GLY A 91 -3.34 -13.12 2.32
N TYR A 92 -3.33 -12.67 1.06
CA TYR A 92 -2.34 -13.11 0.07
C TYR A 92 -0.92 -12.71 0.46
N ARG A 93 -0.01 -13.67 0.30
CA ARG A 93 1.43 -13.52 0.52
C ARG A 93 2.18 -14.42 -0.45
N ASN A 94 3.34 -13.98 -0.94
CA ASN A 94 4.27 -14.85 -1.66
C ASN A 94 5.72 -14.36 -1.47
N ARG A 95 6.66 -14.90 -2.26
CA ARG A 95 8.07 -14.50 -2.20
C ARG A 95 8.29 -13.00 -2.44
N ASP A 96 7.52 -12.43 -3.37
CA ASP A 96 7.72 -11.07 -3.88
C ASP A 96 6.83 -10.04 -3.17
N VAL A 97 5.59 -10.41 -2.87
CA VAL A 97 4.58 -9.62 -2.16
C VAL A 97 4.54 -10.07 -0.71
N THR A 98 5.01 -9.21 0.20
CA THR A 98 5.02 -9.49 1.64
C THR A 98 3.60 -9.70 2.16
N ALA A 99 2.69 -8.78 1.84
CA ALA A 99 1.26 -8.88 2.13
C ALA A 99 0.44 -7.89 1.29
N ILE A 100 -0.87 -8.16 1.20
CA ILE A 100 -1.86 -7.23 0.66
C ILE A 100 -2.84 -6.86 1.79
N PHE A 101 -3.07 -5.56 2.01
CA PHE A 101 -3.92 -5.06 3.09
C PHE A 101 -5.09 -4.21 2.60
N ASP A 102 -6.28 -4.49 3.14
CA ASP A 102 -7.49 -3.69 2.91
C ASP A 102 -7.47 -2.47 3.84
N VAL A 103 -7.40 -1.27 3.27
CA VAL A 103 -7.35 -0.03 4.04
C VAL A 103 -8.69 0.37 4.65
N ASN A 104 -9.79 -0.29 4.27
CA ASN A 104 -11.11 -0.07 4.87
C ASN A 104 -11.34 -0.90 6.14
N LYS A 105 -10.38 -1.74 6.53
CA LYS A 105 -10.50 -2.70 7.64
C LYS A 105 -9.48 -2.37 8.71
N VAL A 106 -9.96 -1.94 9.89
CA VAL A 106 -9.10 -1.47 10.99
C VAL A 106 -8.15 -2.57 11.47
N ASP A 107 -8.62 -3.80 11.60
CA ASP A 107 -7.82 -4.99 11.96
C ASP A 107 -6.69 -5.25 10.95
N ARG A 108 -6.92 -4.98 9.66
CA ARG A 108 -5.91 -5.12 8.61
C ARG A 108 -4.89 -4.00 8.64
N LEU A 109 -5.31 -2.77 8.94
CA LEU A 109 -4.39 -1.66 9.18
C LEU A 109 -3.51 -1.93 10.41
N GLU A 110 -4.09 -2.43 11.51
CA GLU A 110 -3.35 -2.81 12.71
C GLU A 110 -2.32 -3.91 12.43
N ALA A 111 -2.72 -4.96 11.69
CA ALA A 111 -1.81 -6.02 11.27
C ALA A 111 -0.64 -5.48 10.42
N MET A 112 -0.92 -4.59 9.47
CA MET A 112 0.12 -3.93 8.67
C MET A 112 1.08 -3.13 9.54
N MET A 113 0.55 -2.33 10.47
CA MET A 113 1.35 -1.51 11.37
C MET A 113 2.25 -2.39 12.26
N ALA A 114 1.71 -3.45 12.84
CA ALA A 114 2.47 -4.39 13.65
C ALA A 114 3.60 -5.07 12.85
N GLU A 115 3.32 -5.48 11.61
CA GLU A 115 4.32 -6.10 10.74
C GLU A 115 5.45 -5.13 10.38
N ILE A 116 5.12 -3.88 10.05
CA ILE A 116 6.13 -2.84 9.81
C ILE A 116 6.93 -2.55 11.10
N GLN A 117 6.26 -2.42 12.24
CA GLN A 117 6.90 -2.16 13.54
C GLN A 117 7.85 -3.28 13.98
N SER A 118 7.61 -4.52 13.54
CA SER A 118 8.55 -5.63 13.79
C SER A 118 9.92 -5.44 13.12
N ARG A 119 10.03 -4.53 12.14
CA ARG A 119 11.25 -4.26 11.36
C ARG A 119 11.84 -2.88 11.58
N VAL A 120 11.03 -1.92 12.02
CA VAL A 120 11.45 -0.53 12.20
C VAL A 120 10.80 0.11 13.41
N ASP A 121 11.59 0.81 14.21
CA ASP A 121 11.08 1.70 15.24
C ASP A 121 10.45 2.94 14.58
N LEU A 122 9.13 2.90 14.40
CA LEU A 122 8.37 4.00 13.82
C LEU A 122 8.42 5.28 14.67
N LYS A 123 8.64 5.19 15.98
CA LYS A 123 8.75 6.38 16.84
C LYS A 123 10.08 7.08 16.59
N ALA A 124 11.17 6.32 16.58
CA ALA A 124 12.50 6.85 16.25
C ALA A 124 12.53 7.42 14.82
N LEU A 125 11.95 6.71 13.85
CA LEU A 125 11.92 7.14 12.44
C LEU A 125 11.11 8.43 12.24
N ARG A 126 9.95 8.58 12.91
CA ARG A 126 9.19 9.83 12.89
C ARG A 126 10.00 10.99 13.47
N LYS A 127 10.69 10.78 14.60
CA LYS A 127 11.57 11.79 15.21
C LYS A 127 12.69 12.21 14.27
N GLN A 128 13.35 11.26 13.60
CA GLN A 128 14.40 11.52 12.61
C GLN A 128 13.89 12.40 11.45
N ARG A 129 12.62 12.22 11.06
CA ARG A 129 11.99 13.00 9.99
C ARG A 129 11.31 14.29 10.46
N GLY A 130 11.51 14.69 11.72
CA GLY A 130 10.95 15.92 12.28
C GLY A 130 9.43 15.88 12.50
N TRP A 131 8.80 14.69 12.52
CA TRP A 131 7.38 14.57 12.85
C TRP A 131 7.22 14.71 14.37
N THR A 132 6.76 15.86 14.82
CA THR A 132 6.37 16.07 16.22
C THR A 132 5.06 15.34 16.50
N SER A 133 5.07 14.51 17.55
CA SER A 133 3.86 13.81 18.02
C SER A 133 2.79 14.86 18.35
N SER A 134 1.69 14.82 17.61
CA SER A 134 0.43 15.48 17.93
C SER A 134 -0.58 14.42 18.33
#